data_AF-A0A521W6R3-F1
#
_entry.id   AF-A0A521W6R3-F1
#
_cell.length_a   1.000
_cell.length_b   1.000
_cell.length_c   1.000
_cell.angle_alpha   90.00
_cell.angle_beta   90.00
_cell.angle_gamma   90.00
#
_symmetry.space_group_name_H-M   'P 1'
#
loop_
_entity.id
_entity.type
_entity.pdbx_description
1 polymer ?
#
loop_
_entity_poly.entity_id
_entity_poly.type
_entity_poly.pdbx_seq_one_letter_code
_entity_poly.pdbx_strand_id
1 'polypeptide(L)'
;KQSPFLLQTMSGDNTDFSMNFTPKMNVETLIQGYKETLYKIYSHKEYYSRIKHFLQNYKPKNKGTFRLQLNTLSALSKSMVLLGMIRKGRYQFWKLFMWSLFRRPRLFPEAITLAIYGFHFRKVFLQNMG
;
A
#
# COMPACT_ATOMS: atom_id res chain seq x y z
N LYS A 1 -16.26 -24.98 -15.38
CA LYS A 1 -15.40 -25.55 -16.45
C LYS A 1 -14.03 -24.86 -16.35
N GLN A 2 -12.98 -25.54 -15.90
CA GLN A 2 -11.62 -24.97 -15.85
C GLN A 2 -11.07 -24.86 -17.28
N SER A 3 -10.45 -23.73 -17.61
CA SER A 3 -9.81 -23.51 -18.90
C SER A 3 -8.54 -24.37 -19.01
N PRO A 4 -8.17 -24.88 -20.19
CA PRO A 4 -7.05 -25.82 -20.38
C PRO A 4 -5.65 -25.28 -20.04
N PHE A 5 -5.52 -24.00 -19.68
CA PHE A 5 -4.25 -23.34 -19.36
C PHE A 5 -3.92 -23.28 -17.86
N LEU A 6 -4.83 -23.68 -16.98
CA LEU A 6 -4.64 -23.56 -15.52
C LEU A 6 -4.27 -24.91 -14.92
N LEU A 7 -3.06 -25.00 -14.37
CA LEU A 7 -2.51 -26.23 -13.79
C LEU A 7 -3.05 -26.55 -12.39
N GLN A 8 -3.61 -25.55 -11.70
CA GLN A 8 -4.13 -25.69 -10.34
C GLN A 8 -5.18 -24.61 -10.02
N THR A 9 -5.98 -24.87 -8.99
CA THR A 9 -6.93 -23.91 -8.42
C THR A 9 -6.16 -22.85 -7.64
N MET A 10 -6.46 -21.57 -7.87
CA MET A 10 -5.84 -20.46 -7.13
C MET A 10 -6.27 -20.47 -5.67
N SER A 11 -5.33 -20.19 -4.76
CA SER A 11 -5.59 -20.00 -3.33
C SER A 11 -6.43 -18.76 -3.02
N GLY A 12 -6.38 -17.76 -3.91
CA GLY A 12 -6.93 -16.42 -3.68
C GLY A 12 -5.99 -15.49 -2.92
N ASP A 13 -4.82 -15.96 -2.48
CA ASP A 13 -3.76 -15.13 -1.89
C ASP A 13 -2.81 -14.64 -2.99
N ASN A 14 -2.85 -13.33 -3.29
CA ASN A 14 -1.99 -12.73 -4.32
C ASN A 14 -0.51 -12.62 -3.91
N THR A 15 -0.16 -13.07 -2.71
CA THR A 15 1.15 -12.94 -2.10
C THR A 15 1.74 -14.28 -1.64
N ASP A 16 1.09 -15.41 -1.91
CA ASP A 16 1.57 -16.75 -1.54
C ASP A 16 2.56 -17.37 -2.55
N PHE A 17 2.87 -16.64 -3.63
CA PHE A 17 3.75 -17.05 -4.73
C PHE A 17 3.30 -18.30 -5.50
N SER A 18 2.07 -18.77 -5.29
CA SER A 18 1.51 -19.86 -6.07
C SER A 18 1.31 -19.43 -7.53
N MET A 19 1.58 -20.33 -8.46
CA MET A 19 1.39 -20.11 -9.89
C MET A 19 0.48 -21.20 -10.45
N ASN A 20 -0.50 -20.80 -11.25
CA ASN A 20 -1.37 -21.71 -12.01
C ASN A 20 -0.93 -21.86 -13.47
N PHE A 21 0.24 -21.37 -13.84
CA PHE A 21 0.77 -21.40 -15.19
C PHE A 21 2.23 -21.86 -15.20
N THR A 22 2.69 -22.40 -16.34
CA THR A 22 4.11 -22.70 -16.55
C THR A 22 4.85 -21.41 -16.94
N PRO A 23 5.78 -20.90 -16.12
CA PRO A 23 6.53 -19.71 -16.48
C PRO A 23 7.53 -20.02 -17.60
N LYS A 24 7.75 -19.03 -18.48
CA LYS A 24 8.80 -19.09 -19.50
C LYS A 24 10.20 -18.85 -18.93
N MET A 25 10.27 -18.18 -17.78
CA MET A 25 11.50 -17.91 -17.03
C MET A 25 11.68 -18.99 -15.95
N ASN A 26 12.91 -19.20 -15.51
CA ASN A 26 13.20 -19.98 -14.32
C ASN A 26 12.33 -19.49 -13.13
N VAL A 27 11.66 -20.43 -12.46
CA VAL A 27 10.68 -20.16 -11.38
C VAL A 27 11.32 -19.39 -10.23
N GLU A 28 12.52 -19.77 -9.81
CA GLU A 28 13.23 -19.15 -8.69
C GLU A 28 13.59 -17.70 -9.01
N THR A 29 14.07 -17.46 -10.23
CA THR A 29 14.37 -16.10 -10.73
C THR A 29 13.12 -15.23 -10.76
N LEU A 30 11.99 -15.79 -11.20
CA LEU A 30 10.72 -15.07 -11.26
C LEU A 30 10.21 -14.70 -9.85
N ILE A 31 10.22 -15.65 -8.93
CA ILE A 31 9.80 -15.42 -7.53
C ILE A 31 10.73 -14.40 -6.86
N GLN A 32 12.04 -14.51 -7.06
CA GLN A 32 13.01 -13.59 -6.49
C GLN A 32 12.82 -12.16 -7.03
N GLY A 33 12.65 -11.99 -8.34
CA GLY A 33 12.36 -10.68 -8.93
C GLY A 33 11.04 -10.08 -8.43
N TYR A 34 10.02 -10.91 -8.19
CA TYR A 34 8.77 -10.47 -7.57
C TYR A 34 9.00 -9.99 -6.13
N LYS A 35 9.71 -10.76 -5.31
CA LYS A 35 10.07 -10.39 -3.92
C LYS A 35 10.84 -9.07 -3.88
N GLU A 36 11.85 -8.90 -4.73
CA GLU A 36 12.64 -7.66 -4.82
C GLU A 36 11.79 -6.46 -5.23
N THR A 37 10.89 -6.66 -6.21
CA THR A 37 9.96 -5.63 -6.66
C THR A 37 9.05 -5.19 -5.52
N LEU A 38 8.41 -6.12 -4.82
CA LEU A 38 7.53 -5.82 -3.70
C LEU A 38 8.28 -5.12 -2.55
N TYR A 39 9.47 -5.61 -2.20
CA TYR A 39 10.32 -4.98 -1.19
C TYR A 39 10.61 -3.51 -1.55
N LYS A 40 11.00 -3.25 -2.79
CA LYS A 40 11.32 -1.90 -3.27
C LYS A 40 10.09 -0.99 -3.26
N ILE A 41 8.99 -1.41 -3.87
CA ILE A 41 7.80 -0.55 -4.06
C ILE A 41 7.03 -0.27 -2.76
N TYR A 42 7.16 -1.14 -1.75
CA TYR A 42 6.55 -0.96 -0.42
C TYR A 42 7.52 -0.43 0.64
N SER A 43 8.80 -0.27 0.29
CA SER A 43 9.76 0.42 1.15
C SER A 43 9.24 1.82 1.53
N HIS A 44 9.54 2.26 2.75
CA HIS A 44 8.97 3.51 3.28
C HIS A 44 9.25 4.72 2.37
N LYS A 45 10.47 4.86 1.84
CA LYS A 45 10.80 5.99 0.97
C LYS A 45 10.01 5.95 -0.34
N GLU A 46 10.05 4.83 -1.04
CA GLU A 46 9.42 4.70 -2.37
C GLU A 46 7.90 4.77 -2.29
N TYR A 47 7.30 4.09 -1.32
CA TYR A 47 5.86 4.06 -1.16
C TYR A 47 5.28 5.45 -0.86
N TYR A 48 5.84 6.18 0.11
CA TYR A 48 5.37 7.52 0.44
C TYR A 48 5.64 8.53 -0.69
N SER A 49 6.74 8.37 -1.44
CA SER A 49 7.02 9.15 -2.64
C SER A 49 5.93 8.96 -3.72
N ARG A 50 5.56 7.70 -3.98
CA ARG A 50 4.49 7.34 -4.92
C ARG A 50 3.14 7.93 -4.51
N ILE A 51 2.79 7.86 -3.22
CA ILE A 51 1.55 8.50 -2.72
C ILE A 51 1.56 9.99 -3.00
N LYS A 52 2.65 10.68 -2.63
CA LYS A 52 2.75 12.12 -2.86
C LYS A 52 2.62 12.46 -4.34
N HIS A 53 3.32 11.72 -5.21
CA HIS A 53 3.26 11.93 -6.66
C HIS A 53 1.85 11.69 -7.22
N PHE A 54 1.16 10.64 -6.77
CA PHE A 54 -0.23 10.40 -7.13
C PHE A 54 -1.12 11.57 -6.70
N LEU A 55 -1.07 12.00 -5.44
CA LEU A 55 -1.93 13.05 -4.90
C LEU A 55 -1.62 14.45 -5.47
N GLN A 56 -0.41 14.69 -5.98
CA GLN A 56 -0.06 15.91 -6.71
C GLN A 56 -0.83 16.04 -8.03
N ASN A 57 -1.02 14.91 -8.72
CA ASN A 57 -1.63 14.89 -10.05
C ASN A 57 -3.12 14.53 -10.03
N TYR A 58 -3.58 13.90 -8.94
CA TYR A 58 -4.96 13.44 -8.81
C TYR A 58 -5.94 14.63 -8.73
N LYS A 59 -6.96 14.59 -9.60
CA LYS A 59 -8.08 15.53 -9.63
C LYS A 59 -9.36 14.76 -9.28
N PRO A 60 -9.90 14.88 -8.06
CA PRO A 60 -11.12 14.17 -7.69
C PRO A 60 -12.30 14.66 -8.53
N LYS A 61 -13.00 13.74 -9.20
CA LYS A 61 -14.18 14.05 -10.04
C LYS A 61 -15.36 14.55 -9.21
N ASN A 62 -15.54 14.03 -8.01
CA ASN A 62 -16.61 14.41 -7.09
C ASN A 62 -16.02 15.12 -5.88
N LYS A 63 -16.54 16.33 -5.59
CA LYS A 63 -16.26 17.03 -4.33
C LYS A 63 -17.10 16.38 -3.24
N GLY A 64 -16.67 15.22 -2.74
CA GLY A 64 -17.31 14.61 -1.59
C GLY A 64 -17.34 15.62 -0.44
N THR A 65 -18.50 15.79 0.20
CA THR A 65 -18.58 16.57 1.44
C THR A 65 -17.83 15.78 2.50
N PHE A 66 -16.72 16.31 3.01
CA PHE A 66 -16.04 15.71 4.14
C PHE A 66 -16.99 15.71 5.35
N ARG A 67 -17.46 14.52 5.75
CA ARG A 67 -18.26 14.34 6.97
C ARG A 67 -17.35 13.78 8.04
N LEU A 68 -17.11 14.57 9.09
CA LEU A 68 -16.41 14.12 10.28
C LEU A 68 -17.24 13.04 10.98
N GLN A 69 -16.78 11.80 10.91
CA GLN A 69 -17.30 10.70 11.69
C GLN A 69 -16.31 10.35 12.81
N LEU A 70 -16.83 9.91 13.96
CA LEU A 70 -15.99 9.49 15.10
C LEU A 70 -14.99 8.40 14.70
N ASN A 71 -15.40 7.49 13.81
CA ASN A 71 -14.54 6.43 13.28
C ASN A 71 -13.35 7.00 12.50
N THR A 72 -13.56 8.07 11.71
CA THR A 72 -12.49 8.75 10.96
C THR A 72 -11.50 9.41 11.90
N LEU A 73 -11.99 10.05 12.98
CA LEU A 73 -11.13 10.67 13.98
C LEU A 73 -10.31 9.64 14.75
N SER A 74 -10.93 8.50 15.12
CA SER A 74 -10.25 7.36 15.75
C SER A 74 -9.18 6.75 14.84
N ALA A 75 -9.47 6.59 13.54
CA ALA A 75 -8.49 6.09 12.57
C ALA A 75 -7.31 7.06 12.42
N LEU A 76 -7.58 8.36 12.40
CA LEU A 76 -6.54 9.39 12.33
C LEU A 76 -5.62 9.36 13.55
N SER A 77 -6.17 9.36 14.77
CA SER A 77 -5.36 9.33 16.00
C SER A 77 -4.55 8.04 16.10
N LYS A 78 -5.15 6.89 15.80
CA LYS A 78 -4.44 5.60 15.73
C LYS A 78 -3.30 5.65 14.71
N SER A 79 -3.52 6.27 13.55
CA SER A 79 -2.46 6.40 12.52
C SER A 79 -1.30 7.29 12.98
N MET A 80 -1.57 8.40 13.69
CA MET A 80 -0.54 9.27 14.24
C MET A 80 0.32 8.54 15.27
N VAL A 81 -0.30 7.77 16.16
CA VAL A 81 0.43 6.98 17.17
C VAL A 81 1.22 5.85 16.50
N LEU A 82 0.54 5.00 15.73
CA LEU A 82 1.14 3.80 15.18
C LEU A 82 2.17 4.14 14.10
N LEU A 83 1.82 4.93 13.09
CA LEU A 83 2.70 5.25 11.97
C LEU A 83 3.65 6.41 12.27
N GLY A 84 3.20 7.40 13.05
CA GLY A 84 3.96 8.60 13.35
C GLY A 84 4.93 8.47 14.52
N MET A 85 4.71 7.54 15.45
CA MET A 85 5.60 7.38 16.62
C MET A 85 6.23 5.99 16.71
N ILE A 86 5.44 4.92 16.56
CA ILE A 86 5.86 3.54 16.86
C ILE A 86 6.60 2.89 15.68
N ARG A 87 6.07 2.99 14.46
CA ARG A 87 6.57 2.24 13.30
C ARG A 87 7.75 2.93 12.60
N LYS A 88 8.55 2.13 11.90
CA LYS A 88 9.59 2.61 10.97
C LYS A 88 8.94 3.48 9.88
N GLY A 89 9.70 4.44 9.35
CA GLY A 89 9.21 5.36 8.32
C GLY A 89 8.40 6.55 8.84
N ARG A 90 8.43 6.84 10.15
CA ARG A 90 7.77 8.01 10.77
C ARG A 90 8.11 9.34 10.11
N TYR A 91 9.36 9.53 9.67
CA TYR A 91 9.76 10.75 8.97
C TYR A 91 9.00 10.92 7.64
N GLN A 92 8.88 9.85 6.86
CA GLN A 92 8.12 9.83 5.62
C GLN A 92 6.61 10.04 5.87
N PHE A 93 6.09 9.44 6.94
CA PHE A 93 4.70 9.66 7.38
C PHE A 93 4.45 11.13 7.69
N TRP A 94 5.22 11.74 8.58
CA TRP A 94 5.03 13.15 8.95
C TRP A 94 5.25 14.10 7.78
N LYS A 95 6.21 13.80 6.88
CA LYS A 95 6.41 14.56 5.65
C LYS A 95 5.19 14.52 4.74
N LEU A 96 4.57 13.35 4.55
CA LEU A 96 3.34 13.23 3.76
C LEU A 96 2.18 13.91 4.48
N PHE A 97 2.03 13.68 5.79
CA PHE A 97 0.98 14.24 6.64
C PHE A 97 0.94 15.77 6.55
N MET A 98 2.07 16.43 6.84
CA MET A 98 2.13 17.89 6.82
C MET A 98 1.96 18.42 5.39
N TRP A 99 2.56 17.75 4.40
CA TRP A 99 2.39 18.15 3.01
C TRP A 99 0.92 18.07 2.56
N SER A 100 0.21 16.98 2.84
CA SER A 100 -1.20 16.85 2.44
C SER A 100 -2.10 17.78 3.24
N LEU A 101 -1.82 17.99 4.53
CA LEU A 101 -2.59 18.91 5.38
C LEU A 101 -2.53 20.35 4.85
N PHE A 102 -1.35 20.84 4.49
CA PHE A 102 -1.17 22.24 4.09
C PHE A 102 -1.27 22.49 2.57
N ARG A 103 -0.90 21.53 1.72
CA ARG A 103 -0.87 21.73 0.25
C ARG A 103 -2.03 21.08 -0.47
N ARG A 104 -2.64 20.03 0.09
CA ARG A 104 -3.75 19.29 -0.52
C ARG A 104 -4.81 18.91 0.53
N PRO A 105 -5.35 19.84 1.34
CA PRO A 105 -6.23 19.52 2.47
C PRO A 105 -7.47 18.70 2.09
N ARG A 106 -8.00 18.90 0.87
CA ARG A 106 -9.12 18.11 0.33
C ARG A 106 -8.79 16.64 0.07
N LEU A 107 -7.51 16.31 -0.08
CA LEU A 107 -7.00 14.95 -0.29
C LEU A 107 -6.26 14.42 0.95
N PHE A 108 -6.34 15.14 2.07
CA PHE A 108 -5.70 14.73 3.31
C PHE A 108 -6.23 13.38 3.81
N PRO A 109 -7.56 13.13 3.85
CA PRO A 109 -8.09 11.81 4.25
C PRO A 109 -7.53 10.68 3.39
N GLU A 110 -7.44 10.87 2.07
CA GLU A 110 -6.87 9.90 1.13
C GLU A 110 -5.39 9.66 1.40
N ALA A 111 -4.62 10.69 1.74
CA ALA A 111 -3.22 10.54 2.13
C ALA A 111 -3.06 9.64 3.37
N ILE A 112 -3.92 9.81 4.38
CA ILE A 112 -3.91 8.98 5.59
C ILE A 112 -4.33 7.55 5.28
N THR A 113 -5.39 7.35 4.49
CA THR A 113 -5.83 6.02 4.05
C THR A 113 -4.73 5.28 3.30
N LEU A 114 -4.07 5.94 2.34
CA LEU A 114 -2.97 5.34 1.59
C LEU A 114 -1.76 5.04 2.49
N ALA A 115 -1.45 5.88 3.48
CA ALA A 115 -0.39 5.59 4.45
C ALA A 115 -0.70 4.33 5.29
N ILE A 116 -1.96 4.16 5.72
CA ILE A 116 -2.45 2.98 6.42
C ILE A 116 -2.36 1.74 5.51
N TYR A 117 -2.79 1.83 4.25
CA TYR A 117 -2.65 0.72 3.28
C TYR A 117 -1.19 0.30 3.11
N GLY A 118 -0.25 1.25 3.02
CA GLY A 118 1.18 0.94 2.97
C GLY A 118 1.66 0.14 4.18
N PHE A 119 1.15 0.44 5.36
CA PHE A 119 1.46 -0.33 6.56
C PHE A 119 0.95 -1.76 6.46
N HIS A 120 -0.28 -1.96 5.98
CA HIS A 120 -0.83 -3.30 5.76
C HIS A 120 -0.08 -4.07 4.69
N PHE A 121 0.26 -3.45 3.55
CA PHE A 121 1.03 -4.10 2.49
C PHE A 121 2.39 -4.57 2.99
N ARG A 122 3.11 -3.75 3.77
CA ARG A 122 4.36 -4.18 4.40
C ARG A 122 4.14 -5.32 5.38
N LYS A 123 3.06 -5.29 6.17
CA LYS A 123 2.77 -6.35 7.14
C LYS A 123 2.48 -7.69 6.45
N VAL A 124 1.58 -7.70 5.48
CA VAL A 124 1.20 -8.90 4.70
C VAL A 124 2.42 -9.44 3.95
N PHE A 125 3.17 -8.56 3.29
CA PHE A 125 4.36 -8.98 2.55
C PHE A 125 5.44 -9.57 3.46
N LEU A 126 5.68 -9.00 4.65
CA LEU A 126 6.60 -9.57 5.62
C LEU A 126 6.13 -10.92 6.17
N GLN A 127 4.82 -11.14 6.31
CA GLN A 127 4.28 -12.43 6.76
C GLN A 127 4.56 -13.54 5.76
N ASN A 128 4.53 -13.24 4.46
CA ASN A 128 4.74 -14.23 3.40
C ASN A 128 6.21 -14.42 3.03
N MET A 129 7.12 -13.61 3.57
CA MET A 129 8.57 -13.77 3.39
C MET A 129 9.22 -14.70 4.42
N GLY A 130 8.46 -15.14 5.43
CA GLY A 130 8.90 -16.08 6.46
C GLY A 130 8.87 -17.53 6.01
#